data_AF-A0A0M2VF85-F1
#
_entry.id   AF-A0A0M2VF85-F1
#
_cell.length_a   1.000
_cell.length_b   1.000
_cell.length_c   1.000
_cell.angle_alpha   90.00
_cell.angle_beta   90.00
_cell.angle_gamma   90.00
#
_symmetry.space_group_name_H-M   'P 1'
#
loop_
_entity.id
_entity.type
_entity.pdbx_description
1 polymer ?
#
loop_
_entity_poly.entity_id
_entity_poly.type
_entity_poly.pdbx_seq_one_letter_code
_entity_poly.pdbx_strand_id
1 'polypeptide(L)'
;MLGNEATKADNQREAIALFRQALALDSNIHEAWFGLAKSHFALNNNIKAAQYLERARRTASLLPDKERYQHKLSALNQLTRVCRHC
;
A
#
# COMPACT_ATOMS: atom_id res chain seq x y z
N MET A 1 12.21 -22.46 2.01
CA MET A 1 13.43 -21.64 1.88
C MET A 1 13.17 -20.32 2.60
N LEU A 2 13.67 -20.13 3.83
CA LEU A 2 13.32 -18.99 4.70
C LEU A 2 14.12 -17.70 4.41
N GLY A 3 15.26 -17.82 3.70
CA GLY A 3 16.17 -16.68 3.44
C GLY A 3 15.54 -15.57 2.58
N ASN A 4 14.76 -15.94 1.56
CA ASN A 4 14.22 -14.96 0.59
C ASN A 4 13.05 -14.13 1.15
N GLU A 5 12.32 -14.64 2.15
CA GLU A 5 11.22 -13.93 2.77
C GLU A 5 11.72 -12.86 3.76
N ALA A 6 12.75 -13.20 4.55
CA ALA A 6 13.38 -12.27 5.48
C ALA A 6 13.98 -11.06 4.76
N THR A 7 14.73 -11.27 3.67
CA THR A 7 15.31 -10.18 2.87
C THR A 7 14.25 -9.30 2.23
N LYS A 8 13.14 -9.88 1.77
CA LYS A 8 12.03 -9.09 1.19
C LYS A 8 11.34 -8.23 2.24
N ALA A 9 11.11 -8.77 3.44
CA ALA A 9 10.48 -8.03 4.52
C ALA A 9 11.35 -6.87 5.00
N ASP A 10 12.67 -7.08 5.10
CA ASP A 10 13.65 -6.05 5.47
C ASP A 10 13.64 -4.89 4.47
N ASN A 11 13.76 -5.21 3.18
CA ASN A 11 13.69 -4.23 2.09
C ASN A 11 12.36 -3.45 2.06
N GLN A 12 11.23 -4.08 2.43
CA GLN A 12 9.96 -3.36 2.49
C GLN A 12 9.87 -2.38 3.67
N ARG A 13 10.51 -2.68 4.79
CA ARG A 13 10.56 -1.75 5.92
C ARG A 13 11.39 -0.52 5.58
N GLU A 14 12.51 -0.70 4.90
CA GLU A 14 13.32 0.40 4.40
C GLU A 14 12.54 1.24 3.37
N ALA A 15 11.87 0.59 2.41
CA ALA A 15 11.02 1.28 1.44
C ALA A 15 9.93 2.12 2.12
N ILE A 16 9.31 1.61 3.19
CA ILE A 16 8.33 2.39 3.97
C ILE A 16 8.96 3.65 4.56
N ALA A 17 10.17 3.57 5.10
CA ALA A 17 10.88 4.74 5.63
C ALA A 17 11.14 5.79 4.53
N LEU A 18 11.60 5.34 3.36
CA LEU A 18 11.86 6.21 2.20
C LEU A 18 10.58 6.89 1.70
N PHE A 19 9.48 6.16 1.55
CA PHE A 19 8.20 6.76 1.14
C PHE A 19 7.65 7.74 2.16
N ARG A 20 7.86 7.48 3.46
CA ARG A 20 7.48 8.45 4.52
C ARG A 20 8.29 9.73 4.45
N GLN A 21 9.59 9.64 4.16
CA GLN A 21 10.42 10.81 3.92
C GLN A 21 9.96 11.58 2.68
N ALA A 22 9.64 10.88 1.59
CA ALA A 22 9.08 11.50 0.39
C ALA A 22 7.78 12.26 0.68
N LEU A 23 6.86 11.67 1.48
CA LEU A 23 5.62 12.34 1.90
C LEU A 23 5.85 13.53 2.84
N ALA A 24 6.94 13.54 3.59
CA ALA A 24 7.33 14.67 4.43
C ALA A 24 7.86 15.84 3.60
N LEU A 25 8.49 15.55 2.45
CA LEU A 25 8.93 16.56 1.49
C LEU A 25 7.76 17.08 0.64
N ASP A 26 6.93 16.16 0.14
CA ASP A 26 5.75 16.50 -0.65
C ASP A 26 4.61 15.52 -0.32
N SER A 27 3.64 16.03 0.43
CA SER A 27 2.47 15.26 0.87
C SER A 27 1.45 15.01 -0.24
N ASN A 28 1.61 15.65 -1.41
CA ASN A 28 0.68 15.53 -2.54
C ASN A 28 1.06 14.40 -3.53
N ILE A 29 2.09 13.62 -3.22
CA ILE A 29 2.54 12.51 -4.08
C ILE A 29 1.69 11.26 -3.82
N HIS A 30 0.69 10.99 -4.67
CA HIS A 30 -0.10 9.76 -4.61
C HIS A 30 0.74 8.49 -4.84
N GLU A 31 1.83 8.56 -5.61
CA GLU A 31 2.76 7.46 -5.81
C GLU A 31 3.44 7.00 -4.52
N ALA A 32 3.77 7.91 -3.60
CA ALA A 32 4.37 7.55 -2.32
C ALA A 32 3.37 6.81 -1.41
N TRP A 33 2.11 7.24 -1.40
CA TRP A 33 1.02 6.51 -0.73
C TRP A 33 0.81 5.11 -1.33
N PHE A 34 0.90 4.99 -2.65
CA PHE A 34 0.81 3.70 -3.33
C PHE A 34 2.01 2.79 -3.02
N GLY A 35 3.22 3.35 -2.95
CA GLY A 35 4.43 2.67 -2.50
C GLY A 35 4.28 2.08 -1.10
N LEU A 36 3.79 2.89 -0.14
CA LEU A 36 3.47 2.44 1.21
C LEU A 36 2.46 1.30 1.22
N ALA A 37 1.38 1.42 0.43
CA ALA A 37 0.37 0.38 0.34
C ALA A 37 0.96 -0.95 -0.14
N LYS A 38 1.80 -0.93 -1.18
CA LYS A 38 2.48 -2.10 -1.73
C LYS A 38 3.44 -2.74 -0.73
N SER A 39 4.25 -1.93 -0.04
CA SER A 39 5.18 -2.43 0.99
C SER A 39 4.42 -3.09 2.14
N HIS A 40 3.34 -2.47 2.62
CA HIS A 40 2.49 -3.08 3.65
C HIS A 40 1.79 -4.36 3.18
N PHE A 41 1.35 -4.42 1.93
CA PHE A 41 0.77 -5.63 1.34
C PHE A 41 1.78 -6.79 1.33
N ALA A 42 3.02 -6.52 0.92
CA ALA A 42 4.10 -7.52 0.94
C ALA A 42 4.50 -7.95 2.36
N LEU A 43 4.24 -7.12 3.37
CA LEU A 43 4.38 -7.46 4.79
C LEU A 43 3.15 -8.18 5.38
N ASN A 44 2.24 -8.71 4.55
CA ASN A 44 0.95 -9.29 4.96
C ASN A 44 0.03 -8.35 5.75
N ASN A 45 0.29 -7.05 5.73
CA ASN A 45 -0.51 -6.03 6.43
C ASN A 45 -1.60 -5.48 5.50
N ASN A 46 -2.54 -6.33 5.11
CA ASN A 46 -3.59 -5.97 4.14
C ASN A 46 -4.49 -4.82 4.61
N ILE A 47 -4.72 -4.70 5.92
CA ILE A 47 -5.50 -3.60 6.51
C ILE A 47 -4.80 -2.25 6.28
N LYS A 48 -3.52 -2.14 6.61
CA LYS A 48 -2.74 -0.91 6.39
C LYS A 48 -2.59 -0.62 4.90
N ALA A 49 -2.36 -1.65 4.09
CA ALA A 49 -2.26 -1.52 2.65
C ALA A 49 -3.53 -0.90 2.04
N ALA A 50 -4.73 -1.37 2.44
CA ALA A 50 -5.99 -0.80 1.99
C ALA A 50 -6.17 0.67 2.40
N GLN A 51 -5.79 1.02 3.63
CA GLN A 51 -5.85 2.41 4.11
C GLN A 51 -4.95 3.35 3.29
N TYR A 52 -3.72 2.94 2.98
CA TYR A 52 -2.80 3.74 2.19
C TYR A 52 -3.22 3.84 0.72
N LEU A 53 -3.77 2.78 0.13
CA LEU A 53 -4.36 2.81 -1.22
C LEU A 53 -5.55 3.78 -1.31
N GLU A 54 -6.39 3.84 -0.29
CA GLU A 54 -7.50 4.80 -0.23
C GLU A 54 -6.98 6.25 -0.20
N ARG A 55 -5.93 6.50 0.58
CA ARG A 55 -5.26 7.82 0.60
C ARG A 55 -4.66 8.16 -0.76
N ALA A 56 -3.95 7.23 -1.39
CA ALA A 56 -3.40 7.41 -2.73
C ALA A 56 -4.49 7.79 -3.74
N ARG A 57 -5.64 7.11 -3.69
CA ARG A 57 -6.80 7.42 -4.55
C ARG A 57 -7.38 8.81 -4.29
N ARG A 58 -7.44 9.25 -3.03
CA ARG A 58 -7.95 10.58 -2.67
C ARG A 58 -7.00 11.70 -3.10
N THR A 59 -5.69 11.47 -2.98
CA THR A 59 -4.64 12.43 -3.38
C THR A 59 -4.46 12.48 -4.90
N ALA A 60 -4.64 11.36 -5.60
CA ALA A 60 -4.58 11.33 -7.05
C ALA A 60 -5.61 12.31 -7.63
N SER A 61 -5.15 13.18 -8.54
CA SER A 61 -6.05 14.14 -9.21
C SER A 61 -6.63 13.55 -10.50
N LEU A 62 -5.91 12.62 -11.14
CA LEU A 62 -6.27 11.97 -12.40
C LEU A 62 -7.27 10.83 -12.19
N LEU A 63 -8.34 10.82 -13.00
CA LEU A 63 -9.34 9.75 -13.05
C LEU A 63 -8.76 8.36 -13.35
N PRO A 64 -7.89 8.16 -14.37
CA PRO A 64 -7.37 6.83 -14.68
C PRO A 64 -6.56 6.22 -13.53
N ASP A 65 -5.81 7.04 -12.77
CA ASP A 65 -5.10 6.58 -11.58
C ASP A 65 -6.05 6.19 -10.46
N LYS A 66 -7.14 6.96 -10.26
CA LYS A 66 -8.17 6.64 -9.28
C LYS A 66 -8.81 5.28 -9.55
N GLU A 67 -9.19 5.00 -10.79
CA GLU A 67 -9.77 3.71 -11.18
C GLU A 67 -8.79 2.57 -10.93
N ARG A 68 -7.53 2.74 -11.35
CA ARG A 68 -6.48 1.74 -11.14
C ARG A 68 -6.28 1.41 -9.66
N TYR A 69 -6.29 2.42 -8.79
CA TYR A 69 -6.20 2.22 -7.35
C TYR A 69 -7.47 1.60 -6.76
N GLN A 70 -8.64 1.99 -7.26
CA GLN A 70 -9.93 1.44 -6.84
C GLN A 70 -10.02 -0.06 -7.13
N HIS A 71 -9.63 -0.52 -8.32
CA HIS A 71 -9.60 -1.95 -8.64
C HIS A 71 -8.72 -2.75 -7.67
N LYS A 72 -7.51 -2.23 -7.38
CA LYS A 72 -6.60 -2.85 -6.39
C LYS A 72 -7.17 -2.84 -4.99
N LEU A 73 -7.76 -1.74 -4.56
CA LEU A 73 -8.35 -1.60 -3.24
C LEU A 73 -9.54 -2.54 -3.05
N SER A 74 -10.41 -2.68 -4.07
CA SER A 74 -11.52 -3.64 -4.06
C SER A 74 -11.03 -5.08 -3.88
N ALA A 75 -9.98 -5.47 -4.62
CA ALA A 75 -9.37 -6.80 -4.47
C ALA A 75 -8.79 -7.01 -3.07
N LEU A 76 -8.04 -6.03 -2.53
CA LEU A 76 -7.53 -6.10 -1.15
C LEU A 76 -8.65 -6.19 -0.11
N ASN A 77 -9.71 -5.40 -0.27
CA ASN A 77 -10.81 -5.37 0.68
C ASN A 77 -11.57 -6.70 0.71
N GLN A 78 -11.75 -7.33 -0.45
CA GLN A 78 -12.29 -8.69 -0.55
C GLN A 78 -11.41 -9.68 0.21
N LEU A 79 -10.08 -9.65 0.02
CA LEU A 79 -9.15 -10.51 0.76
C LEU A 79 -9.23 -10.30 2.28
N THR A 80 -9.42 -9.06 2.75
CA THR A 80 -9.55 -8.76 4.19
C THR A 80 -10.93 -9.08 4.77
N ARG A 81 -12.01 -9.01 3.97
CA ARG A 81 -13.39 -9.25 4.42
C ARG A 81 -13.69 -10.73 4.61
N VAL A 82 -12.99 -11.61 3.90
CA VAL A 82 -13.16 -13.07 4.04
C VAL A 82 -12.82 -13.57 5.46
N CYS A 83 -12.05 -12.83 6.27
CA CYS A 83 -11.76 -13.17 7.67
C CYS A 83 -12.68 -12.51 8.72
N ARG A 84 -13.83 -11.91 8.35
CA ARG A 84 -14.80 -11.35 9.34
C ARG A 84 -15.97 -12.27 9.67
N HIS A 85 -16.01 -13.48 9.11
CA HIS A 85 -17.01 -14.50 9.44
C HIS A 85 -16.31 -15.80 9.84
N CYS A 86 -15.75 -15.81 11.05
CA CYS A 86 -15.50 -17.00 11.86
C CYS A 86 -16.10 -16.76 13.23
#